data_AF-A0A958ICG6-F1
#
_entry.id   AF-A0A958ICG6-F1
#
_cell.length_a   1.000
_cell.length_b   1.000
_cell.length_c   1.000
_cell.angle_alpha   90.00
_cell.angle_beta   90.00
_cell.angle_gamma   90.00
#
_symmetry.space_group_name_H-M   'P 1'
#
loop_
_entity.id
_entity.type
_entity.pdbx_description
1 polymer ?
#
loop_
_entity_poly.entity_id
_entity_poly.type
_entity_poly.pdbx_seq_one_letter_code
_entity_poly.pdbx_strand_id
1 'polypeptide(L)'
;MSDALLFGLYLFSLLALGLFGYHKYFLIKLYLKYKQFPLATPEDPAEWPAVTVQLPVYNERYVVKRLIKAAVCLDYPREKLHIQVLDDSTDSTAALTARLIRHLQGKGIRIDHVRRPNREGFKAGAMAYGLERCASAYIAIFDADFVPGRDFLKKTIPHLIQPGVGMVQTRWGH
;
A
#
# COMPACT_ATOMS: atom_id res chain seq x y z
N MET A 1 13.89 12.56 -47.61
CA MET A 1 13.75 13.51 -46.48
C MET A 1 14.75 14.62 -46.72
N SER A 2 14.37 15.90 -46.57
CA SER A 2 15.31 17.01 -46.76
C SER A 2 16.36 17.04 -45.65
N ASP A 3 17.60 17.43 -45.96
CA ASP A 3 18.68 17.54 -44.97
C ASP A 3 18.32 18.45 -43.79
N ALA A 4 17.52 19.49 -44.04
CA ALA A 4 16.96 20.36 -43.02
C ALA A 4 16.06 19.63 -42.01
N LEU A 5 15.26 18.65 -42.47
CA LEU A 5 14.41 17.84 -41.59
C LEU A 5 15.27 16.93 -40.71
N LEU A 6 16.29 16.29 -41.28
CA LEU A 6 17.21 15.44 -40.53
C LEU A 6 17.96 16.25 -39.45
N PHE A 7 18.44 17.44 -39.81
CA PHE A 7 19.11 18.35 -38.89
C PHE A 7 18.17 18.84 -37.77
N GLY A 8 16.92 19.18 -38.11
CA GLY A 8 15.90 19.54 -37.13
C GLY A 8 15.60 18.41 -36.13
N LEU A 9 15.44 17.17 -36.61
CA LEU A 9 15.23 16.00 -35.75
C LEU A 9 16.43 15.71 -34.85
N TYR A 10 17.65 15.91 -35.37
CA TYR A 10 18.89 15.75 -34.60
C TYR A 10 18.96 16.76 -33.45
N LEU A 11 18.75 18.06 -33.72
CA LEU A 11 18.75 19.10 -32.70
C LEU A 11 17.63 18.91 -31.67
N PHE A 12 16.43 18.52 -32.11
CA PHE A 12 15.34 18.20 -31.20
C PHE A 12 15.71 17.04 -30.26
N SER A 13 16.32 15.98 -30.80
CA SER A 13 16.74 14.82 -30.00
C SER A 13 17.82 15.19 -28.98
N LEU A 14 18.80 16.02 -29.37
CA LEU A 14 19.83 16.54 -28.46
C LEU A 14 19.22 17.40 -27.34
N LEU A 15 18.27 18.27 -27.68
CA LEU A 15 17.58 19.11 -26.69
C LEU A 15 16.77 18.24 -25.72
N ALA A 16 16.02 17.26 -26.22
CA ALA A 16 15.24 16.34 -25.38
C ALA A 16 16.13 15.54 -24.42
N LEU A 17 17.26 15.02 -24.90
CA LEU A 17 18.26 14.33 -24.07
C LEU A 17 18.89 15.29 -23.05
N GLY A 18 19.19 16.53 -23.44
CA GLY A 18 19.70 17.56 -22.55
C GLY A 18 18.72 17.91 -21.42
N LEU A 19 17.44 18.10 -21.76
CA LEU A 19 16.37 18.34 -20.78
C LEU A 19 16.19 17.15 -19.84
N PHE A 20 16.24 15.92 -20.35
CA PHE A 20 16.17 14.70 -19.55
C PHE A 20 17.36 14.57 -18.60
N GLY A 21 18.58 14.82 -19.09
CA GLY A 21 19.80 14.83 -18.28
C GLY A 21 19.77 15.90 -17.19
N TYR A 22 19.34 17.12 -17.54
CA TYR A 22 19.15 18.22 -16.59
C TYR A 22 18.12 17.87 -15.52
N HIS A 23 16.97 17.29 -15.91
CA HIS A 23 15.95 16.85 -14.98
C HIS A 23 16.50 15.82 -13.98
N LYS A 24 17.26 14.81 -14.45
CA LYS A 24 17.92 13.84 -13.56
C LYS A 24 18.92 14.49 -12.62
N TYR A 25 19.76 15.39 -13.13
CA TYR A 25 20.71 16.14 -12.30
C TYR A 25 20.01 16.96 -11.23
N PHE A 26 18.89 17.61 -11.57
CA PHE A 26 18.07 18.35 -10.63
C PHE A 26 17.47 17.44 -9.56
N LEU A 27 16.92 16.27 -9.92
CA LEU A 27 16.43 15.29 -8.95
C LEU A 27 17.54 14.78 -8.02
N ILE A 28 18.75 14.54 -8.53
CA ILE A 28 19.90 14.14 -7.71
C ILE A 28 20.28 15.25 -6.73
N LYS A 29 20.31 16.51 -7.17
CA LYS A 29 20.55 17.65 -6.26
C LYS A 29 19.51 17.72 -5.16
N LEU A 30 18.23 17.59 -5.51
CA LEU A 30 17.14 17.57 -4.51
C LEU A 30 17.30 16.41 -3.54
N TYR A 31 17.59 15.21 -4.05
CA TYR A 31 17.87 14.04 -3.21
C TYR A 31 19.03 14.32 -2.26
N LEU A 32 20.18 14.78 -2.75
CA LEU A 32 21.34 15.04 -1.90
C LEU A 32 21.07 16.15 -0.86
N LYS A 33 20.26 17.15 -1.20
CA LYS A 33 19.84 18.22 -0.29
C LYS A 33 18.90 17.72 0.80
N TYR A 34 18.02 16.77 0.48
CA TYR A 34 16.93 16.32 1.36
C TYR A 34 17.07 14.87 1.85
N LYS A 35 18.16 14.16 1.52
CA LYS A 35 18.39 12.76 1.95
C LYS A 35 18.55 12.63 3.47
N GLN A 36 18.92 13.72 4.14
CA GLN A 36 19.07 13.79 5.60
C GLN A 36 17.90 14.57 6.20
N PHE A 37 16.72 13.97 6.18
CA PHE A 37 15.70 14.29 7.17
C PHE A 37 15.66 13.13 8.15
N PRO A 38 16.44 13.18 9.26
CA PRO A 38 16.20 12.27 10.35
C PRO A 38 14.79 12.56 10.86
N LEU A 39 13.83 11.73 10.47
CA LEU A 39 12.54 11.71 11.12
C LEU A 39 12.82 11.20 12.52
N ALA A 40 12.69 12.08 13.51
CA ALA A 40 12.63 11.64 14.90
C ALA A 40 11.56 10.55 14.97
N THR A 41 11.92 9.38 15.47
CA THR A 41 10.96 8.32 15.74
C THR A 41 10.16 8.78 16.96
N PRO A 42 8.86 9.09 16.81
CA PRO A 42 8.04 9.44 17.96
C PRO A 42 7.99 8.27 18.92
N GLU A 43 7.82 8.57 20.20
CA GLU A 43 7.59 7.54 21.21
C GLU A 43 6.30 6.78 20.91
N ASP A 44 6.24 5.54 21.38
CA ASP A 44 5.04 4.73 21.29
C ASP A 44 3.88 5.43 22.02
N PRO A 45 2.66 5.41 21.47
CA PRO A 45 1.51 5.99 22.14
C PRO A 45 1.18 5.21 23.42
N ALA A 46 0.69 5.92 24.43
CA ALA A 46 0.18 5.31 25.66
C ALA A 46 -0.98 4.34 25.39
N GLU A 47 -1.82 4.65 24.38
CA GLU A 47 -2.85 3.75 23.87
C GLU A 47 -2.76 3.63 22.34
N TRP A 48 -2.68 2.38 21.85
CA TRP A 48 -2.67 2.10 20.42
C TRP A 48 -4.06 2.28 19.80
N PRO A 49 -4.20 3.05 18.70
CA PRO A 49 -5.48 3.27 18.06
C PRO A 49 -5.94 2.04 17.26
N ALA A 50 -7.23 1.97 16.95
CA ALA A 50 -7.76 0.94 16.06
C ALA A 50 -7.26 1.13 14.62
N VAL A 51 -6.80 0.05 14.00
CA VAL A 51 -6.28 0.00 12.63
C VAL A 51 -7.00 -1.08 11.83
N THR A 52 -7.48 -0.72 10.65
CA THR A 52 -7.92 -1.69 9.64
C THR A 52 -6.86 -1.85 8.56
N VAL A 53 -6.43 -3.09 8.33
CA VAL A 53 -5.54 -3.45 7.23
C VAL A 53 -6.39 -3.87 6.03
N GLN A 54 -6.35 -3.09 4.96
CA GLN A 54 -7.02 -3.40 3.70
C GLN A 54 -6.08 -4.10 2.72
N LEU A 55 -6.55 -5.24 2.21
CA LEU A 55 -5.85 -6.11 1.30
C LEU A 55 -6.66 -6.23 -0.01
N PRO A 56 -6.53 -5.27 -0.95
CA PRO A 56 -7.15 -5.36 -2.27
C PRO A 56 -6.55 -6.51 -3.09
N VAL A 57 -7.41 -7.38 -3.60
CA VAL A 57 -7.03 -8.62 -4.30
C VAL A 57 -7.88 -8.81 -5.56
N TYR A 58 -7.24 -9.16 -6.68
CA TYR A 58 -7.90 -9.52 -7.94
C TYR A 58 -7.11 -10.60 -8.69
N ASN A 59 -7.59 -11.85 -8.66
CA ASN A 59 -6.98 -13.01 -9.33
C ASN A 59 -5.53 -13.32 -8.87
N GLU A 60 -5.27 -13.21 -7.57
CA GLU A 60 -3.93 -13.32 -6.96
C GLU A 60 -3.70 -14.63 -6.20
N ARG A 61 -4.13 -15.76 -6.79
CA ARG A 61 -4.14 -17.09 -6.16
C ARG A 61 -2.82 -17.47 -5.48
N TYR A 62 -1.69 -17.12 -6.09
CA TYR A 62 -0.36 -17.55 -5.64
C TYR A 62 0.18 -16.74 -4.46
N VAL A 63 -0.34 -15.51 -4.26
CA VAL A 63 0.21 -14.57 -3.26
C VAL A 63 -0.78 -14.27 -2.13
N VAL A 64 -2.09 -14.47 -2.34
CA VAL A 64 -3.12 -14.14 -1.34
C VAL A 64 -2.92 -14.85 0.01
N LYS A 65 -2.41 -16.09 0.00
CA LYS A 65 -2.15 -16.85 1.24
C LYS A 65 -1.00 -16.25 2.04
N ARG A 66 0.10 -15.84 1.38
CA ARG A 66 1.24 -15.22 2.09
C ARG A 66 0.87 -13.83 2.59
N LEU A 67 0.10 -13.07 1.82
CA LEU A 67 -0.41 -11.75 2.18
C LEU A 67 -1.25 -11.80 3.46
N ILE A 68 -2.31 -12.63 3.46
CA ILE A 68 -3.20 -12.76 4.62
C ILE A 68 -2.42 -13.25 5.84
N LYS A 69 -1.51 -14.22 5.67
CA LYS A 69 -0.67 -14.69 6.78
C LYS A 69 0.18 -13.56 7.37
N ALA A 70 0.79 -12.73 6.53
CA ALA A 70 1.60 -11.61 6.97
C ALA A 70 0.78 -10.56 7.73
N ALA A 71 -0.39 -10.19 7.21
CA ALA A 71 -1.32 -9.28 7.89
C ALA A 71 -1.75 -9.81 9.27
N VAL A 72 -2.05 -11.11 9.38
CA VAL A 72 -2.38 -11.75 10.66
C VAL A 72 -1.18 -11.77 11.61
N CYS A 73 0.05 -11.83 11.09
CA CYS A 73 1.28 -11.85 11.89
C CYS A 73 1.79 -10.47 12.31
N LEU A 74 1.11 -9.38 11.93
CA LEU A 74 1.41 -8.03 12.43
C LEU A 74 1.41 -8.02 13.96
N ASP A 75 2.46 -7.45 14.54
CA ASP A 75 2.63 -7.24 15.96
C ASP A 75 1.86 -5.96 16.36
N TYR A 76 0.57 -6.14 16.63
CA TYR A 76 -0.35 -5.08 17.04
C TYR A 76 -1.41 -5.64 17.99
N PRO A 77 -1.97 -4.85 18.92
CA PRO A 77 -3.01 -5.34 19.82
C PRO A 77 -4.20 -5.91 19.05
N ARG A 78 -4.62 -7.13 19.40
CA ARG A 78 -5.54 -7.95 18.57
C ARG A 78 -6.95 -7.37 18.50
N GLU A 79 -7.37 -6.77 19.59
CA GLU A 79 -8.61 -6.03 19.75
C GLU A 79 -8.60 -4.67 19.02
N LYS A 80 -7.42 -4.17 18.64
CA LYS A 80 -7.26 -2.94 17.85
C LYS A 80 -6.95 -3.22 16.38
N LEU A 81 -6.71 -4.47 15.99
CA LEU A 81 -6.41 -4.87 14.61
C LEU A 81 -7.62 -5.53 13.95
N HIS A 82 -8.02 -4.99 12.80
CA HIS A 82 -8.98 -5.59 11.90
C HIS A 82 -8.36 -5.79 10.52
N ILE A 83 -8.65 -6.90 9.85
CA ILE A 83 -8.15 -7.18 8.50
C ILE A 83 -9.35 -7.26 7.56
N GLN A 84 -9.32 -6.50 6.46
CA GLN A 84 -10.30 -6.59 5.38
C GLN A 84 -9.62 -7.08 4.11
N VAL A 85 -10.07 -8.22 3.60
CA VAL A 85 -9.67 -8.69 2.26
C VAL A 85 -10.72 -8.23 1.26
N LEU A 86 -10.36 -7.25 0.43
CA LEU A 86 -11.23 -6.65 -0.57
C LEU A 86 -11.05 -7.42 -1.88
N ASP A 87 -11.95 -8.37 -2.14
CA ASP A 87 -11.73 -9.41 -3.15
C ASP A 87 -12.67 -9.27 -4.35
N ASP A 88 -12.14 -8.71 -5.42
CA ASP A 88 -12.82 -8.57 -6.71
C ASP A 88 -12.58 -9.78 -7.64
N SER A 89 -11.91 -10.83 -7.16
CA SER A 89 -11.46 -11.94 -8.02
C SER A 89 -12.66 -12.68 -8.65
N THR A 90 -12.47 -13.06 -9.91
CA THR A 90 -13.43 -13.86 -10.68
C THR A 90 -12.95 -15.30 -10.90
N ASP A 91 -11.71 -15.58 -10.51
CA ASP A 91 -11.10 -16.90 -10.60
C ASP A 91 -11.21 -17.67 -9.27
N SER A 92 -10.46 -18.77 -9.19
CA SER A 92 -10.35 -19.60 -7.99
C SER A 92 -9.77 -18.93 -6.75
N THR A 93 -9.20 -17.71 -6.86
CA THR A 93 -8.69 -16.93 -5.72
C THR A 93 -9.81 -16.67 -4.72
N ALA A 94 -11.01 -16.32 -5.18
CA ALA A 94 -12.14 -16.00 -4.29
C ALA A 94 -12.52 -17.16 -3.36
N ALA A 95 -12.59 -18.38 -3.90
CA ALA A 95 -12.90 -19.58 -3.11
C ALA A 95 -11.78 -19.92 -2.11
N LEU A 96 -10.52 -19.75 -2.51
CA LEU A 96 -9.34 -19.95 -1.66
C LEU A 96 -9.34 -18.95 -0.49
N THR A 97 -9.54 -17.67 -0.79
CA THR A 97 -9.62 -16.57 0.17
C THR A 97 -10.73 -16.82 1.19
N ALA A 98 -11.94 -17.14 0.74
CA ALA A 98 -13.08 -17.42 1.60
C ALA A 98 -12.80 -18.56 2.59
N ARG A 99 -12.17 -19.66 2.11
CA ARG A 99 -11.82 -20.80 2.97
C ARG A 99 -10.80 -20.41 4.04
N LEU A 100 -9.77 -19.64 3.65
CA LEU A 100 -8.73 -19.20 4.57
C LEU A 100 -9.28 -18.25 5.64
N ILE A 101 -10.13 -17.30 5.23
CA ILE A 101 -10.76 -16.34 6.14
C ILE A 101 -11.65 -17.06 7.16
N ARG A 102 -12.52 -17.98 6.73
CA ARG A 102 -13.34 -18.77 7.65
C ARG A 102 -12.52 -19.54 8.70
N HIS A 103 -11.40 -20.13 8.28
CA HIS A 103 -10.49 -20.83 9.19
C HIS A 103 -9.86 -19.88 10.22
N LEU A 104 -9.48 -18.67 9.81
CA LEU A 104 -8.90 -17.66 10.70
C LEU A 104 -9.95 -17.06 11.66
N GLN A 105 -11.17 -16.82 11.18
CA GLN A 105 -12.30 -16.40 12.01
C GLN A 105 -12.60 -17.45 13.09
N GLY A 106 -12.56 -18.75 12.76
CA GLY A 106 -12.69 -19.84 13.73
C GLY A 106 -11.60 -19.88 14.82
N LYS A 107 -10.49 -19.15 14.62
CA LYS A 107 -9.44 -18.94 15.62
C LYS A 107 -9.58 -17.61 16.38
N GLY A 108 -10.69 -16.91 16.23
CA GLY A 108 -10.93 -15.61 16.86
C GLY A 108 -10.19 -14.43 16.20
N ILE A 109 -9.63 -14.60 15.00
CA ILE A 109 -9.00 -13.49 14.28
C ILE A 109 -10.08 -12.60 13.67
N ARG A 110 -9.99 -11.29 13.90
CA ARG A 110 -10.87 -10.28 13.30
C ARG A 110 -10.47 -10.02 11.85
N ILE A 111 -11.05 -10.78 10.93
CA ILE A 111 -10.81 -10.68 9.50
C ILE A 111 -12.10 -10.88 8.71
N ASP A 112 -12.33 -10.04 7.70
CA ASP A 112 -13.53 -10.10 6.85
C ASP A 112 -13.19 -10.28 5.38
N HIS A 113 -14.02 -11.08 4.71
CA HIS A 113 -14.00 -11.23 3.25
C HIS A 113 -15.02 -10.26 2.65
N VAL A 114 -14.54 -9.16 2.10
CA VAL A 114 -15.40 -8.12 1.53
C VAL A 114 -15.45 -8.31 0.02
N ARG A 115 -16.62 -8.67 -0.48
CA ARG A 115 -16.92 -8.72 -1.91
C ARG A 115 -18.01 -7.72 -2.25
N ARG A 116 -17.85 -7.03 -3.36
CA ARG A 116 -18.79 -6.02 -3.86
C ARG A 116 -19.49 -6.51 -5.13
N PRO A 117 -20.67 -5.95 -5.46
CA PRO A 117 -21.48 -6.45 -6.58
C PRO A 117 -20.90 -6.15 -7.96
N ASN A 118 -20.10 -5.08 -8.12
CA ASN A 118 -19.48 -4.70 -9.38
C ASN A 118 -18.03 -4.21 -9.16
N ARG A 119 -17.24 -4.15 -10.24
CA ARG A 119 -15.82 -3.76 -10.21
C ARG A 119 -15.59 -2.29 -10.61
N GLU A 120 -16.56 -1.41 -10.41
CA GLU A 120 -16.43 0.00 -10.79
C GLU A 120 -15.29 0.68 -10.02
N GLY A 121 -14.49 1.52 -10.69
CA GLY A 121 -13.33 2.16 -10.07
C GLY A 121 -12.18 1.21 -9.67
N PHE A 122 -12.24 -0.07 -10.05
CA PHE A 122 -11.19 -1.08 -9.84
C PHE A 122 -10.68 -1.07 -8.38
N LYS A 123 -9.35 -1.01 -8.17
CA LYS A 123 -8.73 -0.99 -6.84
C LYS A 123 -9.26 0.16 -5.97
N ALA A 124 -9.39 1.36 -6.52
CA ALA A 124 -9.88 2.53 -5.78
C ALA A 124 -11.33 2.32 -5.31
N GLY A 125 -12.19 1.79 -6.17
CA GLY A 125 -13.56 1.47 -5.81
C GLY A 125 -13.67 0.34 -4.77
N ALA A 126 -12.78 -0.66 -4.82
CA ALA A 126 -12.74 -1.73 -3.82
C ALA A 126 -12.38 -1.18 -2.44
N MET A 127 -11.38 -0.29 -2.39
CA MET A 127 -10.97 0.39 -1.14
C MET A 127 -12.09 1.29 -0.62
N ALA A 128 -12.73 2.09 -1.48
CA ALA A 128 -13.87 2.92 -1.10
C ALA A 128 -15.02 2.09 -0.51
N TYR A 129 -15.37 0.96 -1.13
CA TYR A 129 -16.39 0.04 -0.61
C TYR A 129 -16.01 -0.58 0.74
N GLY A 130 -14.71 -0.84 0.96
CA GLY A 130 -14.17 -1.28 2.25
C GLY A 130 -14.22 -0.20 3.33
N LEU A 131 -14.00 1.06 2.96
CA LEU A 131 -14.04 2.21 3.87
C LEU A 131 -15.42 2.40 4.50
N GLU A 132 -16.49 2.24 3.72
CA GLU A 132 -17.87 2.27 4.21
C GLU A 132 -18.16 1.23 5.32
N ARG A 133 -17.32 0.18 5.41
CA ARG A 133 -17.44 -0.95 6.33
C ARG A 133 -16.30 -0.98 7.35
N CYS A 134 -15.56 0.12 7.49
CA CYS A 134 -14.43 0.26 8.40
C CYS A 134 -14.79 1.21 9.54
N ALA A 135 -14.60 0.77 10.79
CA ALA A 135 -14.80 1.59 11.99
C ALA A 135 -13.49 2.05 12.64
N SER A 136 -12.34 1.62 12.10
CA SER A 136 -11.02 1.97 12.65
C SER A 136 -10.67 3.42 12.34
N ALA A 137 -9.93 4.06 13.25
CA ALA A 137 -9.45 5.42 13.09
C ALA A 137 -8.38 5.54 12.00
N TYR A 138 -7.60 4.47 11.79
CA TYR A 138 -6.51 4.45 10.82
C TYR A 138 -6.59 3.23 9.90
N ILE A 139 -5.98 3.37 8.73
CA ILE A 139 -6.01 2.36 7.68
C ILE A 139 -4.62 2.16 7.13
N ALA A 140 -4.23 0.89 7.00
CA ALA A 140 -3.04 0.47 6.29
C ALA A 140 -3.45 -0.32 5.05
N ILE A 141 -2.86 0.00 3.90
CA ILE A 141 -3.19 -0.63 2.61
C ILE A 141 -1.96 -1.38 2.12
N PHE A 142 -2.13 -2.67 1.78
CA PHE A 142 -1.07 -3.47 1.18
C PHE A 142 -1.54 -4.14 -0.10
N ASP A 143 -0.75 -4.01 -1.15
CA ASP A 143 -0.99 -4.69 -2.42
C ASP A 143 -0.79 -6.21 -2.25
N ALA A 144 -1.41 -7.00 -3.14
CA ALA A 144 -1.47 -8.44 -2.96
C ALA A 144 -0.11 -9.14 -2.98
N ASP A 145 0.88 -8.53 -3.64
CA ASP A 145 2.25 -8.99 -3.73
C ASP A 145 3.14 -8.48 -2.59
N PHE A 146 2.69 -7.50 -1.80
CA PHE A 146 3.45 -6.87 -0.72
C PHE A 146 3.28 -7.59 0.63
N VAL A 147 4.39 -8.02 1.22
CA VAL A 147 4.41 -8.73 2.50
C VAL A 147 4.95 -7.79 3.58
N PRO A 148 4.10 -7.17 4.43
CA PRO A 148 4.58 -6.24 5.43
C PRO A 148 5.41 -6.95 6.52
N GLY A 149 6.43 -6.26 7.02
CA GLY A 149 7.15 -6.66 8.22
C GLY A 149 6.23 -6.69 9.43
N ARG A 150 6.51 -7.56 10.41
CA ARG A 150 5.63 -7.75 11.59
C ARG A 150 5.46 -6.46 12.40
N ASP A 151 6.50 -5.65 12.48
CA ASP A 151 6.56 -4.39 13.22
C ASP A 151 6.06 -3.18 12.42
N PHE A 152 5.54 -3.37 11.20
CA PHE A 152 5.15 -2.29 10.29
C PHE A 152 4.22 -1.27 10.96
N LEU A 153 3.15 -1.74 11.62
CA LEU A 153 2.19 -0.84 12.25
C LEU A 153 2.80 -0.08 13.43
N LYS A 154 3.57 -0.75 14.29
CA LYS A 154 4.28 -0.09 15.40
C LYS A 154 5.30 0.94 14.91
N LYS A 155 5.92 0.72 13.75
CA LYS A 155 6.85 1.68 13.14
C LYS A 155 6.18 2.84 12.42
N THR A 156 4.90 2.74 12.05
CA THR A 156 4.23 3.76 11.22
C THR A 156 3.17 4.55 11.98
N ILE A 157 2.44 3.92 12.89
CA ILE A 157 1.38 4.56 13.67
C ILE A 157 1.90 5.72 14.54
N PRO A 158 3.03 5.64 15.26
CA PRO A 158 3.53 6.76 16.05
C PRO A 158 3.78 8.04 15.22
N HIS A 159 4.15 7.89 13.95
CA HIS A 159 4.28 9.00 13.01
C HIS A 159 2.92 9.51 12.52
N LEU A 160 1.96 8.62 12.29
CA LEU A 160 0.64 8.96 11.73
C LEU A 160 -0.26 9.69 12.74
N ILE A 161 -0.10 9.43 14.03
CA ILE A 161 -0.87 10.09 15.09
C ILE A 161 -0.39 11.52 15.42
N GLN A 162 0.73 11.95 14.83
CA GLN A 162 1.26 13.29 15.10
C GLN A 162 0.32 14.38 14.53
N PRO A 163 0.18 15.52 15.22
CA PRO A 163 -0.65 16.62 14.74
C PRO A 163 -0.26 17.07 13.32
N GLY A 164 -1.25 17.19 12.44
CA GLY A 164 -1.05 17.64 11.06
C GLY A 164 -0.57 16.56 10.08
N VAL A 165 -0.42 15.30 10.51
CA VAL A 165 -0.05 14.19 9.62
C VAL A 165 -1.30 13.47 9.11
N GLY A 166 -1.51 13.50 7.79
CA GLY A 166 -2.62 12.79 7.14
C GLY A 166 -2.23 11.44 6.51
N MET A 167 -0.94 11.20 6.28
CA MET A 167 -0.46 9.99 5.62
C MET A 167 1.00 9.69 6.01
N VAL A 168 1.31 8.41 6.20
CA VAL A 168 2.68 7.90 6.31
C VAL A 168 2.93 6.94 5.16
N GLN A 169 3.91 7.26 4.32
CA GLN A 169 4.35 6.38 3.24
C GLN A 169 5.69 5.76 3.61
N THR A 170 5.76 4.44 3.52
CA THR A 170 7.03 3.72 3.70
C THR A 170 7.70 3.50 2.35
N ARG A 171 9.03 3.36 2.37
CA ARG A 171 9.80 2.97 1.19
C ARG A 171 9.44 1.53 0.81
N TRP A 172 9.37 1.27 -0.49
CA TRP A 172 9.31 -0.10 -1.01
C TRP A 172 10.61 -0.86 -0.69
N GLY A 173 10.51 -1.86 0.18
CA GLY A 173 11.55 -2.84 0.45
C GLY A 173 11.26 -4.13 -0.32
N HIS A 174 12.30 -4.77 -0.85
CA HIS A 174 12.23 -6.11 -1.42
C HIS A 174 12.33 -7.16 -0.32
#